data_AF-A0A078KWK2-F1
#
_entry.id   AF-A0A078KWK2-F1
#
_cell.length_a   1.000
_cell.length_b   1.000
_cell.length_c   1.000
_cell.angle_alpha   90.00
_cell.angle_beta   90.00
_cell.angle_gamma   90.00
#
_symmetry.space_group_name_H-M   'P 1'
#
loop_
_entity.id
_entity.type
_entity.pdbx_description
1 polymer ?
#
loop_
_entity_poly.entity_id
_entity_poly.type
_entity_poly.pdbx_seq_one_letter_code
_entity_poly.pdbx_strand_id
1 'polypeptide(L)'
;MNKPLVVSQNLIVLHVLFFLSGVSALIYQLMWQRMLFNVYGVDLESITIVVSVFMLGLGVGGIIGGYLADKFVAKLLFIYVLAELGIAFFGFFSSSIIAEVATLPSVEASRWLSFLSCYAILFFPTLLMGATFPVLVKHVSSIRKNIGYSVGELYFSNTIGGALGAILPGYIFLPVFDIEEVIYNAVFINFTIAITAVIAFGRDK
;
A
#
# COMPACT_ATOMS: atom_id res chain seq x y z
N MET A 1 1.84 35.19 13.17
CA MET A 1 0.39 34.88 13.28
C MET A 1 -0.08 33.92 12.15
N ASN A 2 0.74 32.94 11.73
CA ASN A 2 0.50 32.09 10.54
C ASN A 2 0.04 30.64 10.85
N LYS A 3 -0.19 30.30 12.13
CA LYS A 3 -0.47 28.91 12.54
C LYS A 3 -1.67 28.23 11.85
N PRO A 4 -2.83 28.88 11.60
CA PRO A 4 -3.98 28.16 11.03
C PRO A 4 -3.78 27.76 9.56
N LEU A 5 -3.09 28.58 8.77
CA LEU A 5 -2.84 28.30 7.35
C LEU A 5 -1.89 27.11 7.19
N VAL A 6 -0.81 27.06 7.97
CA VAL A 6 0.19 25.95 7.91
C VAL A 6 -0.44 24.62 8.32
N VAL A 7 -1.28 24.60 9.37
CA VAL A 7 -1.98 23.38 9.79
C VAL A 7 -2.93 22.87 8.71
N SER A 8 -3.65 23.77 8.03
CA SER A 8 -4.56 23.38 6.94
C SER A 8 -3.82 22.80 5.73
N GLN A 9 -2.65 23.35 5.38
CA GLN A 9 -1.82 22.84 4.28
C GLN A 9 -1.26 21.45 4.59
N ASN A 10 -0.78 21.24 5.83
CA ASN A 10 -0.28 19.96 6.30
C ASN A 10 -1.34 18.86 6.19
N LEU A 11 -2.58 19.15 6.54
CA LEU A 11 -3.69 18.21 6.39
C LEU A 11 -3.95 17.89 4.92
N ILE A 12 -4.02 18.89 4.04
CA ILE A 12 -4.25 18.66 2.60
C ILE A 12 -3.15 17.76 2.02
N VAL A 13 -1.88 18.00 2.38
CA VAL A 13 -0.76 17.15 1.95
C VAL A 13 -0.98 15.71 2.39
N LEU A 14 -1.32 15.45 3.66
CA LEU A 14 -1.57 14.09 4.15
C LEU A 14 -2.70 13.37 3.41
N HIS A 15 -3.78 14.08 3.05
CA HIS A 15 -4.85 13.51 2.24
C HIS A 15 -4.36 13.15 0.84
N VAL A 16 -3.63 14.05 0.17
CA VAL A 16 -3.07 13.75 -1.16
C VAL A 16 -2.12 12.56 -1.11
N LEU A 17 -1.27 12.48 -0.09
CA LEU A 17 -0.36 11.34 0.10
C LEU A 17 -1.13 10.03 0.29
N PHE A 18 -2.19 10.04 1.10
CA PHE A 18 -2.96 8.84 1.39
C PHE A 18 -3.87 8.43 0.23
N PHE A 19 -4.36 9.39 -0.56
CA PHE A 19 -4.97 9.15 -1.86
C PHE A 19 -4.01 8.42 -2.80
N LEU A 20 -2.78 8.93 -2.95
CA LEU A 20 -1.76 8.30 -3.81
C LEU A 20 -1.36 6.91 -3.30
N SER A 21 -1.31 6.71 -1.99
CA SER A 21 -1.10 5.40 -1.37
C SER A 21 -2.20 4.42 -1.79
N GLY A 22 -3.47 4.86 -1.72
CA GLY A 22 -4.61 4.10 -2.24
C GLY A 22 -4.50 3.75 -3.73
N VAL A 23 -4.08 4.69 -4.58
CA VAL A 23 -3.82 4.45 -6.01
C VAL A 23 -2.79 3.32 -6.17
N SER A 24 -1.62 3.46 -5.51
CA SER A 24 -0.54 2.49 -5.62
C SER A 24 -0.94 1.09 -5.13
N ALA A 25 -1.65 1.00 -4.00
CA ALA A 25 -2.08 -0.27 -3.40
C ALA A 25 -2.97 -1.08 -4.34
N LEU A 26 -3.93 -0.42 -5.02
CA LEU A 26 -4.83 -1.10 -5.95
C LEU A 26 -4.16 -1.42 -7.29
N ILE A 27 -3.18 -0.61 -7.73
CA ILE A 27 -2.32 -0.97 -8.86
C ILE A 27 -1.56 -2.26 -8.53
N TYR A 28 -0.88 -2.34 -7.39
CA TYR A 28 -0.16 -3.55 -6.98
C TYR A 28 -1.10 -4.76 -6.89
N GLN A 29 -2.29 -4.59 -6.29
CA GLN A 29 -3.24 -5.68 -6.18
C GLN A 29 -3.61 -6.26 -7.55
N LEU A 30 -3.92 -5.41 -8.53
CA LEU A 30 -4.26 -5.84 -9.89
C LEU A 30 -3.05 -6.43 -10.64
N MET A 31 -1.87 -5.80 -10.52
CA MET A 31 -0.70 -6.27 -11.24
C MET A 31 -0.20 -7.61 -10.67
N TRP A 32 -0.12 -7.75 -9.36
CA TRP A 32 0.23 -9.04 -8.74
C TRP A 32 -0.80 -10.12 -9.03
N GLN A 33 -2.10 -9.78 -9.10
CA GLN A 33 -3.14 -10.73 -9.54
C GLN A 33 -2.91 -11.22 -10.97
N ARG A 34 -2.51 -10.33 -11.89
CA ARG A 34 -2.19 -10.70 -13.27
C ARG A 34 -0.89 -11.51 -13.38
N MET A 35 0.12 -11.17 -12.57
CA MET A 35 1.34 -11.97 -12.48
C MET A 35 1.05 -13.39 -12.02
N LEU A 36 0.21 -13.54 -10.98
CA LEU A 36 -0.21 -14.86 -10.54
C LEU A 36 -1.08 -15.56 -11.58
N PHE A 37 -1.91 -14.84 -12.35
CA PHE A 37 -2.61 -15.47 -13.47
C PHE A 37 -1.66 -16.13 -14.48
N ASN A 38 -0.49 -15.52 -14.75
CA ASN A 38 0.52 -16.14 -15.61
C ASN A 38 1.14 -17.42 -15.01
N VAL A 39 1.13 -17.57 -13.68
CA VAL A 39 1.63 -18.76 -12.96
C VAL A 39 0.56 -19.84 -12.86
N TYR A 40 -0.67 -19.45 -12.51
CA TYR A 40 -1.74 -20.38 -12.19
C TYR A 40 -2.59 -20.76 -13.40
N GLY A 41 -2.62 -19.91 -14.45
CA GLY A 41 -3.44 -20.06 -15.66
C GLY A 41 -4.95 -19.96 -15.41
N VAL A 42 -5.36 -19.75 -14.16
CA VAL A 42 -6.75 -19.79 -13.69
C VAL A 42 -7.08 -18.50 -12.96
N ASP A 43 -8.09 -17.78 -13.47
CA ASP A 43 -8.52 -16.49 -12.93
C ASP A 43 -9.01 -16.61 -11.48
N LEU A 44 -9.87 -17.60 -11.21
CA LEU A 44 -10.50 -17.77 -9.89
C LEU A 44 -9.46 -17.96 -8.78
N GLU A 45 -8.42 -18.75 -9.05
CA GLU A 45 -7.38 -19.03 -8.07
C GLU A 45 -6.52 -17.79 -7.79
N SER A 46 -6.10 -17.10 -8.86
CA SER A 46 -5.27 -15.89 -8.77
C SER A 46 -6.00 -14.78 -8.01
N ILE A 47 -7.27 -14.55 -8.33
CA ILE A 47 -8.11 -13.56 -7.64
C ILE A 47 -8.29 -13.95 -6.17
N THR A 48 -8.59 -15.21 -5.88
CA THR A 48 -8.82 -15.68 -4.51
C THR A 48 -7.57 -15.51 -3.64
N ILE A 49 -6.39 -15.88 -4.15
CA ILE A 49 -5.12 -15.71 -3.45
C ILE A 49 -4.89 -14.23 -3.14
N VAL A 50 -4.92 -13.37 -4.16
CA VAL A 50 -4.59 -11.96 -3.98
C VAL A 50 -5.60 -11.27 -3.06
N VAL A 51 -6.89 -11.44 -3.29
CA VAL A 51 -7.90 -10.77 -2.44
C VAL A 51 -7.80 -11.27 -1.00
N SER A 52 -7.63 -12.58 -0.78
CA SER A 52 -7.54 -13.12 0.58
C SER A 52 -6.28 -12.67 1.33
N VAL A 53 -5.10 -12.65 0.68
CA VAL A 53 -3.87 -12.16 1.31
C VAL A 53 -3.92 -10.65 1.54
N PHE A 54 -4.52 -9.87 0.63
CA PHE A 54 -4.75 -8.44 0.86
C PHE A 54 -5.66 -8.21 2.05
N MET A 55 -6.79 -8.91 2.15
CA MET A 55 -7.72 -8.74 3.27
C MET A 55 -7.08 -9.15 4.61
N LEU A 56 -6.33 -10.25 4.63
CA LEU A 56 -5.62 -10.66 5.85
C LEU A 56 -4.49 -9.68 6.21
N GLY A 57 -3.66 -9.30 5.23
CA GLY A 57 -2.56 -8.36 5.42
C GLY A 57 -3.05 -7.00 5.89
N LEU A 58 -4.11 -6.47 5.28
CA LEU A 58 -4.74 -5.21 5.72
C LEU A 58 -5.29 -5.31 7.14
N GLY A 59 -5.96 -6.43 7.49
CA GLY A 59 -6.49 -6.66 8.83
C GLY A 59 -5.39 -6.77 9.89
N VAL A 60 -4.41 -7.65 9.68
CA VAL A 60 -3.27 -7.85 10.60
C VAL A 60 -2.40 -6.60 10.68
N GLY A 61 -2.12 -5.99 9.53
CA GLY A 61 -1.40 -4.73 9.40
C GLY A 61 -2.12 -3.59 10.13
N GLY A 62 -3.45 -3.53 10.07
CA GLY A 62 -4.25 -2.57 10.82
C GLY A 62 -4.12 -2.72 12.34
N ILE A 63 -4.12 -3.97 12.83
CA ILE A 63 -3.92 -4.26 14.27
C ILE A 63 -2.50 -3.84 14.70
N ILE A 64 -1.48 -4.27 13.96
CA ILE A 64 -0.07 -3.95 14.25
C ILE A 64 0.16 -2.44 14.14
N GLY A 65 -0.35 -1.80 13.09
CA GLY A 65 -0.27 -0.37 12.86
C GLY A 65 -0.96 0.43 13.97
N GLY A 66 -2.13 -0.01 14.44
CA GLY A 66 -2.81 0.58 15.61
C GLY A 66 -1.98 0.48 16.88
N TYR A 67 -1.43 -0.70 17.17
CA TYR A 67 -0.53 -0.90 18.32
C TYR A 67 0.73 -0.02 18.23
N LEU A 68 1.37 0.04 17.05
CA LEU A 68 2.53 0.90 16.82
C LEU A 68 2.18 2.38 16.96
N ALA A 69 0.97 2.76 16.51
CA ALA A 69 0.50 4.13 16.59
C ALA A 69 0.27 4.60 18.04
N ASP A 70 -0.24 3.70 18.89
CA ASP A 70 -0.40 3.98 20.32
C ASP A 70 0.93 3.97 21.08
N LYS A 71 1.85 3.07 20.72
CA LYS A 71 3.15 2.93 21.38
C LYS A 71 4.13 4.04 21.02
N PHE A 72 4.14 4.49 19.76
CA PHE A 72 5.16 5.40 19.22
C PHE A 72 4.55 6.70 18.68
N VAL A 73 3.73 7.37 19.50
CA VAL A 73 2.99 8.60 19.12
C VAL A 73 3.88 9.70 18.53
N ALA A 74 5.12 9.85 19.02
CA ALA A 74 6.07 10.85 18.51
C ALA A 74 6.72 10.49 17.16
N LYS A 75 6.54 9.26 16.66
CA LYS A 75 7.22 8.74 15.45
C LYS A 75 6.24 8.27 14.38
N LEU A 76 4.96 8.65 14.46
CA LEU A 76 3.92 8.20 13.53
C LEU A 76 4.28 8.45 12.06
N LEU A 77 4.70 9.66 11.71
CA LEU A 77 5.10 9.99 10.34
C LEU A 77 6.34 9.21 9.88
N PHE A 78 7.28 8.93 10.78
CA PHE A 78 8.43 8.10 10.48
C PHE A 78 8.03 6.64 10.19
N ILE A 79 7.10 6.09 10.98
CA ILE A 79 6.53 4.76 10.74
C ILE A 79 5.80 4.71 9.40
N TYR A 80 5.01 5.75 9.09
CA TYR A 80 4.33 5.87 7.80
C TYR A 80 5.33 5.88 6.63
N VAL A 81 6.38 6.70 6.70
CA VAL A 81 7.45 6.76 5.69
C VAL A 81 8.14 5.40 5.53
N LEU A 82 8.46 4.71 6.63
CA LEU A 82 9.07 3.38 6.56
C LEU A 82 8.14 2.34 5.92
N ALA A 83 6.83 2.40 6.19
CA ALA A 83 5.86 1.52 5.55
C ALA A 83 5.81 1.77 4.04
N GLU A 84 5.70 3.03 3.60
CA GLU A 84 5.68 3.40 2.18
C GLU A 84 6.98 3.02 1.45
N LEU A 85 8.15 3.23 2.08
CA LEU A 85 9.43 2.78 1.52
C LEU A 85 9.53 1.26 1.47
N GLY A 86 9.03 0.55 2.48
CA GLY A 86 9.01 -0.91 2.49
C GLY A 86 8.11 -1.49 1.39
N ILE A 87 6.97 -0.84 1.12
CA ILE A 87 6.08 -1.17 0.01
C ILE A 87 6.78 -0.90 -1.33
N ALA A 88 7.41 0.27 -1.49
CA ALA A 88 8.14 0.62 -2.71
C ALA A 88 9.30 -0.35 -2.99
N PHE A 89 10.06 -0.69 -1.95
CA PHE A 89 11.16 -1.64 -2.03
C PHE A 89 10.65 -3.02 -2.44
N PHE A 90 9.61 -3.53 -1.78
CA PHE A 90 9.01 -4.80 -2.18
C PHE A 90 8.48 -4.74 -3.61
N GLY A 91 7.76 -3.69 -3.98
CA GLY A 91 7.20 -3.49 -5.32
C GLY A 91 8.27 -3.58 -6.41
N PHE A 92 9.43 -2.95 -6.19
CA PHE A 92 10.55 -2.97 -7.12
C PHE A 92 11.07 -4.40 -7.40
N PHE A 93 11.18 -5.23 -6.35
CA PHE A 93 11.65 -6.60 -6.49
C PHE A 93 10.53 -7.62 -6.73
N SER A 94 9.26 -7.20 -6.66
CA SER A 94 8.12 -8.12 -6.66
C SER A 94 8.05 -8.95 -7.93
N SER A 95 8.36 -8.37 -9.09
CA SER A 95 8.35 -9.07 -10.37
C SER A 95 9.32 -10.25 -10.39
N SER A 96 10.57 -10.00 -9.99
CA SER A 96 11.62 -11.01 -9.93
C SER A 96 11.33 -12.08 -8.87
N ILE A 97 10.89 -11.67 -7.67
CA ILE A 97 10.59 -12.60 -6.57
C ILE A 97 9.47 -13.56 -6.97
N ILE A 98 8.39 -13.05 -7.56
CA ILE A 98 7.25 -13.88 -7.98
C ILE A 98 7.67 -14.81 -9.13
N ALA A 99 8.45 -14.33 -10.09
CA ALA A 99 8.94 -15.16 -11.21
C ALA A 99 9.87 -16.28 -10.73
N GLU A 100 10.83 -16.00 -9.85
CA GLU A 100 11.74 -17.01 -9.29
C GLU A 100 10.97 -18.08 -8.51
N VAL A 101 10.02 -17.65 -7.67
CA VAL A 101 9.19 -18.56 -6.88
C VAL A 101 8.31 -19.44 -7.77
N ALA A 102 7.80 -18.90 -8.87
CA ALA A 102 7.01 -19.66 -9.83
C ALA A 102 7.79 -20.82 -10.46
N THR A 103 9.12 -20.71 -10.57
CA THR A 103 9.99 -21.76 -11.15
C THR A 103 10.46 -22.82 -10.15
N LEU A 104 10.10 -22.70 -8.87
CA LEU A 104 10.52 -23.65 -7.86
C LEU A 104 9.85 -25.02 -8.09
N PRO A 105 10.61 -26.14 -8.09
CA PRO A 105 10.04 -27.47 -8.28
C PRO A 105 8.95 -27.85 -7.26
N SER A 106 9.03 -27.31 -6.05
CA SER A 106 8.04 -27.50 -4.99
C SER A 106 6.70 -26.81 -5.29
N VAL A 107 6.74 -25.69 -6.01
CA VAL A 107 5.57 -24.91 -6.44
C VAL A 107 4.88 -25.60 -7.60
N GLU A 108 5.64 -26.17 -8.53
CA GLU A 108 5.11 -27.02 -9.60
C GLU A 108 4.53 -28.35 -9.08
N ALA A 109 5.18 -28.96 -8.09
CA ALA A 109 4.79 -30.26 -7.57
C ALA A 109 3.52 -30.25 -6.70
N SER A 110 3.16 -29.10 -6.10
CA SER A 110 1.99 -29.01 -5.22
C SER A 110 1.32 -27.65 -5.26
N ARG A 111 0.03 -27.67 -5.62
CA ARG A 111 -0.81 -26.46 -5.64
C ARG A 111 -0.92 -25.80 -4.27
N TRP A 112 -0.87 -26.59 -3.21
CA TRP A 112 -0.93 -26.09 -1.84
C TRP A 112 0.36 -25.36 -1.43
N LEU A 113 1.53 -25.90 -1.82
CA LEU A 113 2.82 -25.24 -1.58
C LEU A 113 2.92 -23.95 -2.40
N SER A 114 2.50 -24.00 -3.67
CA SER A 114 2.38 -22.82 -4.53
C SER A 114 1.54 -21.71 -3.88
N PHE A 115 0.34 -22.06 -3.41
CA PHE A 115 -0.55 -21.15 -2.69
C PHE A 115 0.16 -20.51 -1.49
N LEU A 116 0.77 -21.32 -0.63
CA LEU A 116 1.42 -20.85 0.60
C LEU A 116 2.61 -19.94 0.31
N SER A 117 3.40 -20.24 -0.73
CA SER A 117 4.53 -19.42 -1.17
C SER A 117 4.06 -18.04 -1.65
N CYS A 118 3.06 -17.99 -2.54
CA CYS A 118 2.51 -16.72 -3.02
C CYS A 118 1.89 -15.90 -1.88
N TYR A 119 1.21 -16.58 -0.96
CA TYR A 119 0.64 -15.97 0.24
C TYR A 119 1.73 -15.35 1.10
N ALA A 120 2.81 -16.08 1.40
CA ALA A 120 3.91 -15.59 2.21
C ALA A 120 4.60 -14.37 1.59
N ILE A 121 4.79 -14.37 0.27
CA ILE A 121 5.41 -13.28 -0.49
C ILE A 121 4.56 -12.01 -0.41
N LEU A 122 3.27 -12.12 -0.69
CA LEU A 122 2.36 -10.97 -0.74
C LEU A 122 1.89 -10.51 0.65
N PHE A 123 2.03 -11.34 1.69
CA PHE A 123 1.60 -10.99 3.04
C PHE A 123 2.40 -9.83 3.63
N PHE A 124 3.71 -9.78 3.40
CA PHE A 124 4.56 -8.70 3.93
C PHE A 124 4.17 -7.30 3.44
N PRO A 125 4.10 -7.01 2.12
CA PRO A 125 3.72 -5.69 1.64
C PRO A 125 2.28 -5.32 2.02
N THR A 126 1.35 -6.29 2.03
CA THR A 126 -0.06 -6.02 2.39
C THR A 126 -0.21 -5.70 3.88
N LEU A 127 0.64 -6.28 4.74
CA LEU A 127 0.74 -5.89 6.15
C LEU A 127 1.20 -4.45 6.30
N LEU A 128 2.23 -4.02 5.54
CA LEU A 128 2.69 -2.63 5.56
C LEU A 128 1.58 -1.68 5.07
N MET A 129 0.89 -2.02 3.99
CA MET A 129 -0.27 -1.26 3.49
C MET A 129 -1.33 -1.12 4.57
N GLY A 130 -1.65 -2.21 5.30
CA GLY A 130 -2.64 -2.19 6.38
C GLY A 130 -2.26 -1.29 7.56
N ALA A 131 -0.96 -1.19 7.84
CA ALA A 131 -0.45 -0.37 8.94
C ALA A 131 -0.52 1.14 8.67
N THR A 132 -0.53 1.56 7.40
CA THR A 132 -0.51 2.99 7.03
C THR A 132 -1.72 3.76 7.58
N PHE A 133 -2.93 3.18 7.48
CA PHE A 133 -4.18 3.83 7.86
C PHE A 133 -4.26 4.20 9.34
N PRO A 134 -4.13 3.26 10.30
CA PRO A 134 -4.21 3.61 11.73
C PRO A 134 -3.11 4.58 12.17
N VAL A 135 -1.92 4.49 11.58
CA VAL A 135 -0.81 5.41 11.85
C VAL A 135 -1.17 6.85 11.44
N LEU A 136 -1.70 7.03 10.23
CA LEU A 136 -2.14 8.35 9.76
C LEU A 136 -3.37 8.86 10.51
N VAL A 137 -4.35 8.00 10.80
CA VAL A 137 -5.53 8.38 11.61
C VAL A 137 -5.09 8.89 12.98
N LYS A 138 -4.15 8.22 13.64
CA LYS A 138 -3.63 8.67 14.94
C LYS A 138 -2.94 10.03 14.83
N HIS A 139 -2.16 10.23 13.77
CA HIS A 139 -1.47 11.49 13.54
C HIS A 139 -2.46 12.64 13.25
N VAL A 140 -3.38 12.48 12.31
CA VAL A 140 -4.37 13.49 11.93
C VAL A 140 -5.34 13.80 13.07
N SER A 141 -5.77 12.79 13.83
CA SER A 141 -6.66 12.99 14.99
C SER A 141 -5.98 13.78 16.12
N SER A 142 -4.66 13.69 16.26
CA SER A 142 -3.92 14.54 17.21
C SER A 142 -3.96 16.03 16.82
N ILE A 143 -4.08 16.34 15.52
CA ILE A 143 -4.15 17.70 14.99
C ILE A 143 -5.59 18.22 15.00
N ARG A 144 -6.53 17.44 14.46
CA ARG A 144 -7.97 17.80 14.34
C ARG A 144 -8.74 17.71 15.65
N LYS A 145 -8.23 16.97 16.64
CA LYS A 145 -8.91 16.64 17.91
C LYS A 145 -10.30 15.98 17.73
N ASN A 146 -10.53 15.36 16.58
CA ASN A 146 -11.76 14.63 16.27
C ASN A 146 -11.42 13.36 15.50
N ILE A 147 -11.56 12.21 16.16
CA ILE A 147 -11.18 10.92 15.59
C ILE A 147 -12.12 10.50 14.46
N GLY A 148 -13.43 10.71 14.59
CA GLY A 148 -14.42 10.32 13.59
C GLY A 148 -14.23 11.06 12.27
N TYR A 149 -13.97 12.37 12.34
CA TYR A 149 -13.68 13.17 11.16
C TYR A 149 -12.36 12.77 10.50
N SER A 150 -11.31 12.51 11.30
CA SER A 150 -10.00 12.08 10.80
C SER A 150 -10.08 10.72 10.08
N VAL A 151 -10.83 9.77 10.64
CA VAL A 151 -11.11 8.47 10.02
C VAL A 151 -11.86 8.68 8.71
N GLY A 152 -12.94 9.46 8.72
CA GLY A 152 -13.79 9.69 7.55
C GLY A 152 -13.06 10.35 6.38
N GLU A 153 -12.34 11.44 6.61
CA GLU A 153 -11.62 12.17 5.54
C GLU A 153 -10.50 11.32 4.92
N LEU A 154 -9.69 10.65 5.75
CA LEU A 154 -8.61 9.79 5.28
C LEU A 154 -9.16 8.57 4.53
N TYR A 155 -10.18 7.91 5.08
CA TYR A 155 -10.81 6.77 4.42
C TYR A 155 -11.40 7.18 3.06
N PHE A 156 -12.14 8.28 3.00
CA PHE A 156 -12.67 8.84 1.75
C PHE A 156 -11.55 9.07 0.73
N SER A 157 -10.47 9.74 1.14
CA SER A 157 -9.35 10.08 0.28
C SER A 157 -8.65 8.83 -0.28
N ASN A 158 -8.36 7.84 0.56
CA ASN A 158 -7.78 6.57 0.12
C ASN A 158 -8.74 5.77 -0.76
N THR A 159 -10.03 5.74 -0.45
CA THR A 159 -11.00 4.96 -1.23
C THR A 159 -11.14 5.51 -2.65
N ILE A 160 -11.15 6.85 -2.84
CA ILE A 160 -11.12 7.43 -4.18
C ILE A 160 -9.81 7.10 -4.89
N GLY A 161 -8.69 7.20 -4.17
CA GLY A 161 -7.39 6.78 -4.70
C GLY A 161 -7.39 5.34 -5.17
N GLY A 162 -7.91 4.42 -4.35
CA GLY A 162 -8.05 3.00 -4.69
C GLY A 162 -8.99 2.77 -5.87
N ALA A 163 -10.11 3.47 -5.95
CA ALA A 163 -11.01 3.39 -7.10
C ALA A 163 -10.29 3.77 -8.40
N LEU A 164 -9.49 4.85 -8.37
CA LEU A 164 -8.65 5.22 -9.50
C LEU A 164 -7.54 4.19 -9.77
N GLY A 165 -6.86 3.70 -8.73
CA GLY A 165 -5.87 2.64 -8.85
C GLY A 165 -6.42 1.33 -9.42
N ALA A 166 -7.73 1.08 -9.28
CA ALA A 166 -8.41 -0.06 -9.88
C ALA A 166 -8.82 0.18 -11.35
N ILE A 167 -9.17 1.42 -11.71
CA ILE A 167 -9.60 1.80 -13.07
C ILE A 167 -8.39 2.01 -13.99
N LEU A 168 -7.38 2.76 -13.54
CA LEU A 168 -6.26 3.20 -14.38
C LEU A 168 -5.51 2.04 -15.06
N PRO A 169 -5.19 0.92 -14.38
CA PRO A 169 -4.48 -0.19 -15.03
C PRO A 169 -5.25 -0.81 -16.18
N GLY A 170 -6.56 -1.04 -16.00
CA GLY A 170 -7.39 -1.72 -16.99
C GLY A 170 -7.65 -0.92 -18.26
N TYR A 171 -7.72 0.42 -18.16
CA TYR A 171 -8.14 1.28 -19.27
C TYR A 171 -7.05 2.17 -19.85
N ILE A 172 -6.00 2.49 -19.08
CA ILE A 172 -4.99 3.46 -19.48
C ILE A 172 -3.60 2.85 -19.48
N PHE A 173 -3.21 2.12 -18.42
CA PHE A 173 -1.83 1.66 -18.34
C PHE A 173 -1.54 0.42 -19.18
N LEU A 174 -2.33 -0.66 -19.03
CA LEU A 174 -2.06 -1.91 -19.75
C LEU A 174 -2.17 -1.84 -21.29
N PRO A 175 -2.88 -0.88 -21.91
CA PRO A 175 -2.78 -0.65 -23.35
C PRO A 175 -1.43 -0.09 -23.83
N VAL A 176 -0.63 0.50 -22.95
CA VAL A 176 0.59 1.25 -23.31
C VAL A 176 1.85 0.71 -22.61
N PHE A 177 1.70 0.11 -21.44
CA PHE A 177 2.77 -0.36 -20.57
C PHE A 177 2.65 -1.86 -20.27
N ASP A 178 3.78 -2.50 -20.07
CA ASP A 178 3.83 -3.87 -19.56
C ASP A 178 3.54 -3.92 -18.05
N ILE A 179 3.16 -5.09 -17.54
CA ILE A 179 2.81 -5.29 -16.11
C ILE A 179 3.91 -4.75 -15.18
N GLU A 180 5.18 -5.00 -15.51
CA GLU A 180 6.32 -4.57 -14.71
C GLU A 180 6.49 -3.05 -14.70
N GLU A 181 6.29 -2.39 -15.84
CA GLU A 181 6.33 -0.91 -15.93
C GLU A 181 5.20 -0.27 -15.12
N VAL A 182 4.01 -0.88 -15.11
CA VAL A 182 2.90 -0.43 -14.27
C VAL A 182 3.22 -0.59 -12.78
N ILE A 183 3.87 -1.67 -12.38
CA ILE A 183 4.38 -1.86 -11.02
C ILE A 183 5.42 -0.78 -10.69
N TYR A 184 6.35 -0.46 -11.60
CA TYR A 184 7.34 0.59 -11.36
C TYR A 184 6.72 1.99 -11.22
N ASN A 185 5.63 2.27 -11.92
CA ASN A 185 4.86 3.50 -11.67
C ASN A 185 4.30 3.55 -10.25
N ALA A 186 3.76 2.44 -9.73
CA ALA A 186 3.33 2.36 -8.33
C ALA A 186 4.50 2.54 -7.35
N VAL A 187 5.66 1.94 -7.63
CA VAL A 187 6.89 2.10 -6.84
C VAL A 187 7.29 3.58 -6.78
N PHE A 188 7.30 4.26 -7.93
CA PHE A 188 7.59 5.68 -8.01
C PHE A 188 6.60 6.53 -7.18
N ILE A 189 5.32 6.17 -7.18
CA ILE A 189 4.31 6.82 -6.33
C ILE A 189 4.66 6.65 -4.84
N ASN A 190 4.94 5.44 -4.36
CA ASN A 190 5.30 5.22 -2.95
C ASN A 190 6.58 5.95 -2.54
N PHE A 191 7.60 5.97 -3.42
CA PHE A 191 8.82 6.77 -3.19
C PHE A 191 8.51 8.27 -3.09
N THR A 192 7.67 8.79 -3.99
CA THR A 192 7.24 10.20 -3.98
C THR A 192 6.50 10.52 -2.70
N ILE A 193 5.64 9.62 -2.23
CA ILE A 193 4.93 9.76 -0.96
C ILE A 193 5.92 9.87 0.21
N ALA A 194 6.86 8.92 0.31
CA ALA A 194 7.86 8.89 1.36
C ALA A 194 8.73 10.17 1.38
N ILE A 195 9.23 10.58 0.21
CA ILE A 195 10.06 11.79 0.08
C ILE A 195 9.26 13.04 0.45
N THR A 196 8.03 13.17 -0.04
CA THR A 196 7.18 14.33 0.24
C THR A 196 6.84 14.40 1.73
N ALA A 197 6.53 13.26 2.36
CA ALA A 197 6.28 13.21 3.80
C ALA A 197 7.53 13.65 4.61
N VAL A 198 8.73 13.22 4.21
CA VAL A 198 9.98 13.66 4.87
C VAL A 198 10.24 15.15 4.64
N ILE A 199 10.03 15.68 3.44
CA ILE A 199 10.28 17.11 3.15
C ILE A 199 9.27 18.01 3.87
N ALA A 200 7.98 17.65 3.83
CA ALA A 200 6.91 18.45 4.40
C ALA A 200 6.92 18.44 5.93
N PHE A 201 7.29 17.31 6.56
CA PHE A 201 7.15 17.12 8.00
C PHE A 201 8.46 16.78 8.74
N GLY A 202 9.57 16.58 8.05
CA GLY A 202 10.87 16.26 8.65
C GLY A 202 11.49 17.39 9.46
N ARG A 203 10.92 18.60 9.38
CA ARG A 203 11.34 19.80 10.12
C ARG A 203 10.67 19.98 11.49
N ASP A 204 9.66 19.17 11.83
CA ASP A 204 8.93 19.25 13.10
C ASP A 204 9.61 18.45 14.24
N LYS A 205 10.94 18.25 14.17
CA LYS A 205 11.75 17.63 15.23
C LYS A 205 12.49 18.66 16.06
#